data_AF-A0A9P9XIK8-F1
#
_entry.id   AF-A0A9P9XIK8-F1
#
_cell.length_a   1.000
_cell.length_b   1.000
_cell.length_c   1.000
_cell.angle_alpha   90.00
_cell.angle_beta   90.00
_cell.angle_gamma   90.00
#
_symmetry.space_group_name_H-M   'P 1'
#
loop_
_entity.id
_entity.type
_entity.pdbx_description
1 polymer ?
#
loop_
_entity_poly.entity_id
_entity_poly.type
_entity_poly.pdbx_seq_one_letter_code
_entity_poly.pdbx_strand_id
1 'polypeptide(L)'
;MVSRSWLAAFLAVGQLSSICSAQVDVPSVNNFRRRVFARASVIGNWVYYDGGEVSQVISGLSPQSQWRPSNPTNTTLSIDLTKSWMPEDVEIKETSKSAPKMMRQAIFTDNSSDSFYIWGGFTSYGAKIPDAKLWHFTPDGSGGGQWGTVLPHGNTAFTALTRSQGGAFVSTKDSGFYFGGFSDSGSDPNPNGPVPGFLQFNYTATDTAWTNNSDSVPYSDYGTLVGATAHYAPYGPNGLIMIFGGGSHVIGTGQSVDNVGYLSFSTIYFMDPVTKVWYTQQTSGNAPGPRMWHCTVGAQGPNNTYEIFMYGGSNIANKETFDEVYILSLPGFVWQKANYTSAAPRDTQSCVVAGQRQMITFGGVNRMANNANSTLFFNEEDSFRQGVGVFDLTALAWKDAYEPTAAAYDSPDVVKAWYNEGNLASVQYGSGVEALINYGKSGSGSSSGSGSGSGSSSSSDSKSSNTGAIAGGVVGGVAGVALIGLAAFFLMRRRKHKKVPTEETGPNAVEAPGSAAYYDNNNNNNHNAGMQQHQQTAYSPGPAPSMTTAPSELQGEYRDHSPFSGSDVPPKMMQPPEMDAGEPRHYYAAELDGTEARK
;
A
#
# COMPACT_ATOMS: atom_id res chain seq x y z
N MET A 1 -22.00 69.44 -24.77
CA MET A 1 -21.53 68.72 -23.57
C MET A 1 -21.75 67.23 -23.81
N VAL A 2 -20.75 66.38 -23.57
CA VAL A 2 -20.89 64.90 -23.64
C VAL A 2 -20.67 64.37 -22.22
N SER A 3 -21.48 63.40 -21.78
CA SER A 3 -21.57 63.03 -20.37
C SER A 3 -20.35 62.23 -19.89
N ARG A 4 -19.85 62.58 -18.69
CA ARG A 4 -18.73 61.90 -18.00
C ARG A 4 -19.05 60.46 -17.52
N SER A 5 -20.11 59.83 -18.02
CA SER A 5 -20.63 58.55 -17.54
C SER A 5 -19.97 57.31 -18.16
N TRP A 6 -19.29 57.43 -19.31
CA TRP A 6 -18.76 56.26 -20.04
C TRP A 6 -17.34 55.82 -19.63
N LEU A 7 -16.52 56.67 -19.00
CA LEU A 7 -15.20 56.25 -18.51
C LEU A 7 -15.26 55.43 -17.20
N ALA A 8 -16.32 55.54 -16.41
CA ALA A 8 -16.48 54.75 -15.19
C ALA A 8 -16.70 53.25 -15.49
N ALA A 9 -17.40 52.94 -16.57
CA ALA A 9 -17.72 51.56 -16.96
C ALA A 9 -16.48 50.73 -17.32
N PHE A 10 -15.46 51.32 -17.94
CA PHE A 10 -14.23 50.62 -18.33
C PHE A 10 -13.21 50.46 -17.19
N LEU A 11 -13.32 51.24 -16.11
CA LEU A 11 -12.46 51.09 -14.93
C LEU A 11 -13.04 50.10 -13.90
N ALA A 12 -14.36 49.93 -13.84
CA ALA A 12 -15.01 49.00 -12.92
C ALA A 12 -14.83 47.50 -13.27
N VAL A 13 -14.59 47.17 -14.55
CA VAL A 13 -14.39 45.78 -15.01
C VAL A 13 -12.97 45.27 -14.69
N GLY A 14 -11.99 46.17 -14.48
CA GLY A 14 -10.59 45.82 -14.27
C GLY A 14 -10.18 45.41 -12.85
N GLN A 15 -11.12 45.33 -11.89
CA GLN A 15 -10.81 45.05 -10.47
C GLN A 15 -11.67 43.95 -9.83
N LEU A 16 -12.44 43.17 -10.60
CA LEU A 16 -13.13 41.97 -10.11
C LEU A 16 -12.69 40.66 -10.78
N SER A 17 -11.63 40.71 -11.59
CA SER A 17 -10.76 39.54 -11.77
C SER A 17 -9.85 39.37 -10.55
N SER A 18 -10.45 39.00 -9.40
CA SER A 18 -9.69 38.21 -8.43
C SER A 18 -9.20 36.98 -9.19
N ILE A 19 -7.89 36.92 -9.47
CA ILE A 19 -7.30 35.73 -10.07
C ILE A 19 -7.46 34.64 -9.01
N CYS A 20 -8.49 33.82 -9.18
CA CYS A 20 -8.65 32.58 -8.46
C CYS A 20 -7.60 31.63 -9.02
N SER A 21 -6.37 31.81 -8.53
CA SER A 21 -5.18 31.05 -8.90
C SER A 21 -5.44 29.61 -8.54
N ALA A 22 -5.94 28.84 -9.51
CA ALA A 22 -6.31 27.46 -9.32
C ALA A 22 -5.10 26.66 -8.85
N GLN A 23 -5.31 25.81 -7.85
CA GLN A 23 -4.25 25.00 -7.27
C GLN A 23 -3.76 23.99 -8.32
N VAL A 24 -2.52 24.16 -8.77
CA VAL A 24 -1.89 23.31 -9.80
C VAL A 24 -1.32 22.03 -9.18
N ASP A 25 -1.30 20.92 -9.93
CA ASP A 25 -0.77 19.66 -9.41
C ASP A 25 0.76 19.68 -9.27
N VAL A 26 1.43 20.53 -10.07
CA VAL A 26 2.88 20.82 -10.03
C VAL A 26 3.10 22.33 -9.77
N PRO A 27 3.11 22.77 -8.51
CA PRO A 27 3.49 24.15 -8.17
C PRO A 27 4.99 24.38 -8.37
N SER A 28 5.38 25.65 -8.54
CA SER A 28 6.79 26.05 -8.47
C SER A 28 7.38 25.77 -7.09
N VAL A 29 8.69 25.51 -7.01
CA VAL A 29 9.40 25.14 -5.77
C VAL A 29 9.08 26.08 -4.59
N ASN A 30 9.07 27.39 -4.83
CA ASN A 30 8.80 28.41 -3.82
C ASN A 30 7.36 28.36 -3.27
N ASN A 31 6.40 27.89 -4.07
CA ASN A 31 5.01 27.74 -3.69
C ASN A 31 4.69 26.35 -3.13
N PHE A 32 5.36 25.29 -3.59
CA PHE A 32 5.20 23.92 -3.08
C PHE A 32 5.33 23.87 -1.55
N ARG A 33 4.49 23.07 -0.87
CA ARG A 33 4.65 22.80 0.57
C ARG A 33 4.70 21.31 0.89
N ARG A 34 3.73 20.52 0.42
CA ARG A 34 3.67 19.08 0.70
C ARG A 34 3.01 18.33 -0.45
N ARG A 35 3.43 17.08 -0.67
CA ARG A 35 2.69 16.09 -1.46
C ARG A 35 2.43 14.86 -0.59
N VAL A 36 1.22 14.32 -0.62
CA VAL A 36 0.82 13.23 0.29
C VAL A 36 0.08 12.15 -0.46
N PHE A 37 0.22 10.90 0.00
CA PHE A 37 -0.63 9.76 -0.34
C PHE A 37 -0.69 9.31 -1.81
N ALA A 38 0.13 9.91 -2.69
CA ALA A 38 0.37 9.42 -4.04
C ALA A 38 1.14 8.09 -3.99
N ARG A 39 0.98 7.25 -5.02
CA ARG A 39 1.82 6.06 -5.22
C ARG A 39 2.63 6.19 -6.51
N ALA A 40 3.83 5.60 -6.52
CA ALA A 40 4.74 5.63 -7.65
C ALA A 40 4.96 4.23 -8.26
N SER A 41 5.33 4.21 -9.54
CA SER A 41 5.73 3.03 -10.31
C SER A 41 6.75 3.43 -11.39
N VAL A 42 7.62 2.51 -11.79
CA VAL A 42 8.58 2.72 -12.88
C VAL A 42 8.18 1.84 -14.06
N ILE A 43 8.01 2.45 -15.24
CA ILE A 43 7.70 1.75 -16.49
C ILE A 43 8.60 2.33 -17.58
N GLY A 44 9.39 1.44 -18.21
CA GLY A 44 10.45 1.84 -19.13
C GLY A 44 11.40 2.85 -18.49
N ASN A 45 11.61 3.98 -19.18
CA ASN A 45 12.51 5.06 -18.74
C ASN A 45 11.81 6.17 -17.93
N TRP A 46 10.64 5.90 -17.34
CA TRP A 46 9.85 6.91 -16.62
C TRP A 46 9.42 6.39 -15.26
N VAL A 47 9.53 7.24 -14.23
CA VAL A 47 8.78 7.06 -12.99
C VAL A 47 7.46 7.81 -13.12
N TYR A 48 6.35 7.11 -12.97
CA TYR A 48 5.01 7.68 -12.87
C TYR A 48 4.59 7.72 -11.40
N TYR A 49 3.84 8.74 -11.00
CA TYR A 49 3.20 8.78 -9.69
C TYR A 49 1.83 9.44 -9.74
N ASP A 50 0.90 8.85 -8.98
CA ASP A 50 -0.53 9.01 -9.24
C ASP A 50 -1.36 9.06 -7.94
N GLY A 51 -2.46 9.82 -8.02
CA GLY A 51 -3.37 10.07 -6.90
C GLY A 51 -2.75 10.98 -5.85
N GLY A 52 -3.26 10.91 -4.63
CA GLY A 52 -2.80 11.75 -3.53
C GLY A 52 -3.25 13.21 -3.64
N GLU A 53 -2.64 14.06 -2.83
CA GLU A 53 -2.89 15.51 -2.81
C GLU A 53 -1.59 16.32 -2.80
N VAL A 54 -1.71 17.62 -3.14
CA VAL A 54 -0.64 18.62 -3.01
C VAL A 54 -1.13 19.84 -2.23
N SER A 55 -0.28 20.41 -1.36
CA SER A 55 -0.48 21.73 -0.73
C SER A 55 0.54 22.74 -1.27
N GLN A 56 0.12 24.00 -1.37
CA GLN A 56 0.96 25.09 -1.87
C GLN A 56 0.51 26.47 -1.36
N VAL A 57 1.44 27.44 -1.35
CA VAL A 57 1.12 28.85 -1.17
C VAL A 57 0.43 29.38 -2.42
N ILE A 58 -0.73 30.03 -2.24
CA ILE A 58 -1.53 30.62 -3.32
C ILE A 58 -1.65 32.12 -3.06
N SER A 59 -1.20 32.94 -4.00
CA SER A 59 -1.25 34.42 -3.91
C SER A 59 -0.63 34.98 -2.60
N GLY A 60 0.41 34.31 -2.08
CA GLY A 60 1.08 34.66 -0.82
C GLY A 60 0.41 34.11 0.45
N LEU A 61 -0.76 33.49 0.35
CA LEU A 61 -1.48 32.90 1.49
C LEU A 61 -1.03 31.47 1.74
N SER A 62 -0.77 31.14 3.01
CA SER A 62 -0.43 29.78 3.43
C SER A 62 -1.59 28.80 3.19
N PRO A 63 -1.31 27.49 3.04
CA PRO A 63 -2.34 26.46 2.90
C PRO A 63 -3.48 26.55 3.93
N GLN A 64 -3.18 26.81 5.20
CA GLN A 64 -4.19 26.87 6.27
C GLN A 64 -5.07 28.13 6.18
N SER A 65 -4.61 29.17 5.49
CA SER A 65 -5.42 30.37 5.19
C SER A 65 -6.38 30.15 4.01
N GLN A 66 -6.28 29.02 3.32
CA GLN A 66 -7.14 28.63 2.20
C GLN A 66 -8.30 27.76 2.71
N TRP A 67 -9.42 27.75 1.97
CA TRP A 67 -10.61 26.92 2.31
C TRP A 67 -10.31 25.42 2.37
N ARG A 68 -9.33 24.95 1.59
CA ARG A 68 -8.74 23.61 1.68
C ARG A 68 -7.23 23.75 1.73
N PRO A 69 -6.54 23.22 2.76
CA PRO A 69 -5.07 23.22 2.83
C PRO A 69 -4.40 22.39 1.74
N SER A 70 -5.15 21.58 0.99
CA SER A 70 -4.65 20.69 -0.05
C SER A 70 -5.72 20.49 -1.12
N ASN A 71 -5.33 20.00 -2.29
CA ASN A 71 -6.29 19.52 -3.28
C ASN A 71 -5.84 18.15 -3.87
N PRO A 72 -6.78 17.21 -4.09
CA PRO A 72 -6.52 15.98 -4.82
C PRO A 72 -6.10 16.23 -6.26
N THR A 73 -5.09 15.47 -6.70
CA THR A 73 -4.49 15.62 -8.03
C THR A 73 -5.49 15.35 -9.16
N ASN A 74 -5.35 16.13 -10.25
CA ASN A 74 -6.11 16.06 -11.49
C ASN A 74 -5.34 15.33 -12.59
N THR A 75 -4.10 14.92 -12.31
CA THR A 75 -3.13 14.39 -13.26
C THR A 75 -2.39 13.19 -12.70
N THR A 76 -1.91 12.35 -13.60
CA THR A 76 -0.83 11.40 -13.35
C THR A 76 0.48 12.11 -13.70
N LEU A 77 1.41 12.13 -12.76
CA LEU A 77 2.68 12.85 -12.90
C LEU A 77 3.78 11.88 -13.35
N SER A 78 4.78 12.39 -14.07
CA SER A 78 5.96 11.59 -14.42
C SER A 78 7.25 12.38 -14.45
N ILE A 79 8.38 11.69 -14.23
CA ILE A 79 9.75 12.23 -14.31
C ILE A 79 10.60 11.32 -15.20
N ASP A 80 11.45 11.94 -16.02
CA ASP A 80 12.36 11.31 -16.96
C ASP A 80 13.54 10.64 -16.24
N LEU A 81 13.73 9.33 -16.43
CA LEU A 81 14.85 8.58 -15.87
C LEU A 81 16.03 8.42 -16.85
N THR A 82 16.00 9.07 -18.03
CA THR A 82 17.15 9.13 -18.95
C THR A 82 18.10 10.28 -18.66
N LYS A 83 17.70 11.24 -17.82
CA LYS A 83 18.40 12.49 -17.50
C LYS A 83 18.83 12.52 -16.04
N SER A 84 19.96 13.18 -15.74
CA SER A 84 20.23 13.66 -14.37
C SER A 84 19.31 14.84 -14.05
N TRP A 85 18.87 14.94 -12.79
CA TRP A 85 18.06 16.05 -12.29
C TRP A 85 18.23 16.22 -10.77
N MET A 86 18.10 17.47 -10.32
CA MET A 86 17.99 17.82 -8.90
C MET A 86 16.51 18.03 -8.54
N PRO A 87 16.03 17.65 -7.34
CA PRO A 87 14.63 17.83 -6.93
C PRO A 87 14.10 19.28 -6.92
N GLU A 88 14.95 20.30 -7.06
CA GLU A 88 14.54 21.69 -7.27
C GLU A 88 14.17 21.99 -8.75
N ASP A 89 14.99 21.57 -9.71
CA ASP A 89 14.84 21.91 -11.13
C ASP A 89 14.25 20.76 -11.98
N VAL A 90 13.71 19.71 -11.34
CA VAL A 90 13.19 18.51 -12.03
C VAL A 90 11.95 18.79 -12.88
N GLU A 91 12.00 18.40 -14.16
CA GLU A 91 10.85 18.42 -15.09
C GLU A 91 9.83 17.34 -14.67
N ILE A 92 8.76 17.75 -14.00
CA ILE A 92 7.60 16.90 -13.71
C ILE A 92 6.54 17.15 -14.78
N LYS A 93 6.20 16.10 -15.55
CA LYS A 93 5.15 16.16 -16.59
C LYS A 93 3.77 15.89 -16.01
N GLU A 94 2.76 16.58 -16.55
CA GLU A 94 1.35 16.44 -16.18
C GLU A 94 0.55 15.70 -17.26
N THR A 95 0.04 14.50 -16.95
CA THR A 95 -0.88 13.75 -17.82
C THR A 95 -2.31 13.84 -17.27
N SER A 96 -3.27 14.32 -18.07
CA SER A 96 -4.66 14.49 -17.61
C SER A 96 -5.30 13.17 -17.15
N LYS A 97 -5.89 13.15 -15.95
CA LYS A 97 -6.45 11.97 -15.31
C LYS A 97 -7.97 11.90 -15.51
N SER A 98 -8.45 10.88 -16.25
CA SER A 98 -9.89 10.56 -16.32
C SER A 98 -10.35 9.60 -15.22
N ALA A 99 -9.41 8.93 -14.54
CA ALA A 99 -9.66 8.07 -13.39
C ALA A 99 -9.96 8.88 -12.09
N PRO A 100 -10.64 8.29 -11.09
CA PRO A 100 -10.98 8.96 -9.85
C PRO A 100 -9.76 9.47 -9.07
N LYS A 101 -9.97 10.56 -8.32
CA LYS A 101 -8.97 11.15 -7.43
C LYS A 101 -8.98 10.43 -6.08
N MET A 102 -8.06 9.48 -5.91
CA MET A 102 -7.96 8.65 -4.71
C MET A 102 -6.64 8.90 -3.98
N MET A 103 -6.66 8.85 -2.65
CA MET A 103 -5.47 8.87 -1.79
C MET A 103 -5.21 7.47 -1.26
N ARG A 104 -3.93 7.07 -1.12
CA ARG A 104 -3.51 5.77 -0.56
C ARG A 104 -4.08 4.54 -1.29
N GLN A 105 -4.48 4.73 -2.55
CA GLN A 105 -4.71 3.64 -3.50
C GLN A 105 -3.48 2.72 -3.59
N ALA A 106 -3.68 1.51 -4.08
CA ALA A 106 -2.60 0.65 -4.59
C ALA A 106 -2.29 0.97 -6.05
N ILE A 107 -1.05 0.69 -6.47
CA ILE A 107 -0.67 0.56 -7.88
C ILE A 107 -0.17 -0.86 -8.11
N PHE A 108 -0.72 -1.55 -9.11
CA PHE A 108 -0.19 -2.83 -9.59
C PHE A 108 0.42 -2.62 -10.97
N THR A 109 1.73 -2.79 -11.09
CA THR A 109 2.46 -2.64 -12.34
C THR A 109 2.47 -3.97 -13.08
N ASP A 110 1.99 -3.96 -14.31
CA ASP A 110 2.06 -5.10 -15.23
C ASP A 110 3.19 -4.88 -16.23
N ASN A 111 4.38 -5.36 -15.86
CA ASN A 111 5.59 -5.34 -16.69
C ASN A 111 5.47 -6.21 -17.97
N SER A 112 4.36 -6.94 -18.18
CA SER A 112 4.12 -7.68 -19.43
C SER A 112 3.35 -6.86 -20.48
N SER A 113 2.73 -5.75 -20.06
CA SER A 113 1.97 -4.82 -20.90
C SER A 113 2.48 -3.37 -20.84
N ASP A 114 3.57 -3.13 -20.09
CA ASP A 114 4.10 -1.81 -19.75
C ASP A 114 3.00 -0.86 -19.23
N SER A 115 2.10 -1.36 -18.38
CA SER A 115 0.95 -0.60 -17.85
C SER A 115 0.84 -0.70 -16.32
N PHE A 116 -0.06 0.10 -15.72
CA PHE A 116 -0.42 -0.09 -14.31
C PHE A 116 -1.91 0.07 -14.01
N TYR A 117 -2.36 -0.64 -12.97
CA TYR A 117 -3.74 -0.66 -12.49
C TYR A 117 -3.84 -0.01 -11.11
N ILE A 118 -4.99 0.58 -10.77
CA ILE A 118 -5.26 1.13 -9.42
C ILE A 118 -6.45 0.48 -8.73
N TRP A 119 -6.38 0.41 -7.39
CA TRP A 119 -7.41 -0.17 -6.52
C TRP A 119 -7.44 0.51 -5.14
N GLY A 120 -8.60 0.50 -4.49
CA GLY A 120 -8.76 0.98 -3.12
C GLY A 120 -8.42 2.47 -2.95
N GLY A 121 -7.94 2.81 -1.76
CA GLY A 121 -7.77 4.20 -1.33
C GLY A 121 -9.10 4.85 -0.95
N PHE A 122 -9.04 6.13 -0.54
CA PHE A 122 -10.22 6.91 -0.11
C PHE A 122 -10.41 8.18 -0.95
N THR A 123 -11.56 8.84 -0.82
CA THR A 123 -11.91 10.15 -1.42
C THR A 123 -11.83 11.30 -0.41
N SER A 124 -11.28 12.44 -0.85
CA SER A 124 -10.92 13.55 0.05
C SER A 124 -12.09 14.47 0.36
N TYR A 125 -12.07 15.11 1.53
CA TYR A 125 -13.03 16.14 1.92
C TYR A 125 -14.51 15.71 1.75
N GLY A 126 -14.81 14.44 2.03
CA GLY A 126 -16.16 13.88 1.87
C GLY A 126 -16.69 13.82 0.43
N ALA A 127 -15.81 13.87 -0.58
CA ALA A 127 -16.23 13.72 -1.98
C ALA A 127 -16.86 12.34 -2.24
N LYS A 128 -17.86 12.28 -3.13
CA LYS A 128 -18.59 11.04 -3.44
C LYS A 128 -17.63 9.93 -3.90
N ILE A 129 -17.67 8.79 -3.22
CA ILE A 129 -16.95 7.57 -3.60
C ILE A 129 -17.29 7.21 -5.07
N PRO A 130 -16.29 6.94 -5.93
CA PRO A 130 -16.54 6.54 -7.31
C PRO A 130 -17.17 5.14 -7.40
N ASP A 131 -17.89 4.89 -8.50
CA ASP A 131 -18.33 3.55 -8.87
C ASP A 131 -17.12 2.59 -8.91
N ALA A 132 -17.28 1.36 -8.42
CA ALA A 132 -16.22 0.36 -8.48
C ALA A 132 -15.93 -0.01 -9.96
N LYS A 133 -14.78 0.46 -10.46
CA LYS A 133 -14.23 0.09 -11.78
C LYS A 133 -12.73 -0.18 -11.63
N LEU A 134 -12.22 -1.17 -12.34
CA LEU A 134 -10.78 -1.39 -12.49
C LEU A 134 -10.25 -0.38 -13.51
N TRP A 135 -9.52 0.61 -13.01
CA TRP A 135 -8.85 1.61 -13.85
C TRP A 135 -7.42 1.16 -14.15
N HIS A 136 -6.98 1.43 -15.37
CA HIS A 136 -5.62 1.21 -15.83
C HIS A 136 -5.10 2.46 -16.55
N PHE A 137 -3.79 2.68 -16.43
CA PHE A 137 -3.03 3.67 -17.17
C PHE A 137 -2.11 2.95 -18.15
N THR A 138 -2.19 3.33 -19.42
CA THR A 138 -1.27 2.88 -20.48
C THR A 138 -0.35 4.05 -20.84
N PRO A 139 0.92 4.04 -20.42
CA PRO A 139 1.96 4.97 -20.87
C PRO A 139 2.07 5.07 -22.40
N ASP A 140 2.51 6.23 -22.89
CA ASP A 140 2.85 6.44 -24.31
C ASP A 140 4.37 6.33 -24.61
N GLY A 141 5.16 6.00 -23.59
CA GLY A 141 6.63 5.91 -23.66
C GLY A 141 7.38 7.25 -23.61
N SER A 142 6.66 8.38 -23.70
CA SER A 142 7.22 9.75 -23.69
C SER A 142 7.05 10.49 -22.35
N GLY A 143 6.55 9.79 -21.33
CA GLY A 143 6.17 10.34 -20.03
C GLY A 143 4.69 10.73 -19.94
N GLY A 144 3.95 10.63 -21.05
CA GLY A 144 2.50 10.70 -21.07
C GLY A 144 1.86 9.31 -21.04
N GLY A 145 0.56 9.26 -21.32
CA GLY A 145 -0.22 8.03 -21.40
C GLY A 145 -1.72 8.31 -21.42
N GLN A 146 -2.53 7.26 -21.34
CA GLN A 146 -4.00 7.33 -21.36
C GLN A 146 -4.62 6.47 -20.25
N TRP A 147 -5.71 6.97 -19.68
CA TRP A 147 -6.52 6.28 -18.66
C TRP A 147 -7.75 5.63 -19.27
N GLY A 148 -8.02 4.37 -18.90
CA GLY A 148 -9.24 3.66 -19.26
C GLY A 148 -9.66 2.62 -18.21
N THR A 149 -10.69 1.84 -18.53
CA THR A 149 -11.21 0.77 -17.65
C THR A 149 -11.27 -0.56 -18.39
N VAL A 150 -10.74 -1.63 -17.79
CA VAL A 150 -10.63 -2.95 -18.45
C VAL A 150 -11.87 -3.84 -18.22
N LEU A 151 -12.63 -3.61 -17.14
CA LEU A 151 -13.79 -4.45 -16.82
C LEU A 151 -14.92 -4.34 -17.86
N PRO A 152 -15.36 -5.47 -18.46
CA PRO A 152 -16.63 -5.53 -19.18
C PRO A 152 -17.82 -5.30 -18.24
N HIS A 153 -18.95 -4.87 -18.79
CA HIS A 153 -20.21 -4.79 -18.04
C HIS A 153 -20.60 -6.18 -17.50
N GLY A 154 -20.92 -6.26 -16.21
CA GLY A 154 -21.56 -7.43 -15.58
C GLY A 154 -20.72 -8.24 -14.59
N ASN A 155 -19.45 -7.89 -14.32
CA ASN A 155 -18.69 -8.52 -13.23
C ASN A 155 -19.20 -8.03 -11.85
N THR A 156 -20.22 -8.71 -11.33
CA THR A 156 -20.82 -8.42 -10.01
C THR A 156 -19.92 -8.79 -8.84
N ALA A 157 -19.00 -9.74 -9.02
CA ALA A 157 -18.05 -10.16 -7.98
C ALA A 157 -17.08 -9.02 -7.64
N PHE A 158 -16.51 -8.35 -8.65
CA PHE A 158 -15.64 -7.19 -8.45
C PHE A 158 -16.36 -6.05 -7.71
N THR A 159 -17.63 -5.78 -8.03
CA THR A 159 -18.43 -4.75 -7.35
C THR A 159 -18.87 -5.13 -5.93
N ALA A 160 -18.65 -6.38 -5.51
CA ALA A 160 -18.94 -6.89 -4.17
C ALA A 160 -17.68 -7.01 -3.28
N LEU A 161 -16.50 -6.67 -3.80
CA LEU A 161 -15.26 -6.61 -3.01
C LEU A 161 -15.26 -5.35 -2.15
N THR A 162 -15.09 -5.51 -0.84
CA THR A 162 -14.86 -4.40 0.09
C THR A 162 -13.62 -3.62 -0.35
N ARG A 163 -13.79 -2.34 -0.70
CA ARG A 163 -12.67 -1.42 -0.85
C ARG A 163 -12.18 -0.95 0.51
N SER A 164 -10.89 -0.67 0.57
CA SER A 164 -10.22 -0.13 1.74
C SER A 164 -9.14 0.86 1.32
N GLN A 165 -8.76 1.75 2.24
CA GLN A 165 -7.51 2.50 2.12
C GLN A 165 -6.37 1.78 2.87
N GLY A 166 -5.14 1.99 2.39
CA GLY A 166 -3.94 1.67 3.17
C GLY A 166 -3.59 0.19 3.35
N GLY A 167 -4.18 -0.71 2.58
CA GLY A 167 -3.67 -2.08 2.50
C GLY A 167 -2.24 -2.12 1.94
N ALA A 168 -1.47 -3.12 2.35
CA ALA A 168 -0.18 -3.39 1.73
C ALA A 168 -0.40 -3.95 0.32
N PHE A 169 0.43 -3.58 -0.65
CA PHE A 169 0.26 -4.05 -2.02
C PHE A 169 1.60 -4.35 -2.69
N VAL A 170 1.58 -5.27 -3.65
CA VAL A 170 2.77 -5.70 -4.40
C VAL A 170 2.37 -6.17 -5.80
N SER A 171 3.29 -6.05 -6.74
CA SER A 171 3.18 -6.62 -8.09
C SER A 171 4.08 -7.84 -8.20
N THR A 172 3.56 -8.96 -8.67
CA THR A 172 4.37 -10.10 -9.15
C THR A 172 4.35 -10.12 -10.68
N LYS A 173 5.07 -11.06 -11.30
CA LYS A 173 5.14 -11.19 -12.76
C LYS A 173 3.76 -11.28 -13.44
N ASP A 174 2.84 -12.03 -12.84
CA ASP A 174 1.57 -12.42 -13.48
C ASP A 174 0.32 -11.95 -12.70
N SER A 175 0.50 -11.24 -11.57
CA SER A 175 -0.61 -10.74 -10.73
C SER A 175 -0.22 -9.62 -9.76
N GLY A 176 -1.14 -8.69 -9.51
CA GLY A 176 -1.12 -7.81 -8.34
C GLY A 176 -1.71 -8.47 -7.09
N PHE A 177 -1.29 -8.04 -5.91
CA PHE A 177 -1.81 -8.50 -4.61
C PHE A 177 -2.02 -7.34 -3.65
N TYR A 178 -3.10 -7.41 -2.85
CA TYR A 178 -3.53 -6.35 -1.93
C TYR A 178 -4.01 -6.93 -0.60
N PHE A 179 -3.32 -6.63 0.49
CA PHE A 179 -3.51 -7.21 1.83
C PHE A 179 -4.18 -6.21 2.77
N GLY A 180 -5.36 -6.56 3.27
CA GLY A 180 -6.13 -5.81 4.28
C GLY A 180 -6.53 -4.37 3.90
N GLY A 181 -6.03 -3.42 4.68
CA GLY A 181 -6.47 -2.02 4.74
C GLY A 181 -7.67 -1.80 5.66
N PHE A 182 -8.11 -0.54 5.77
CA PHE A 182 -9.30 -0.14 6.51
C PHE A 182 -10.40 0.39 5.57
N SER A 183 -11.63 -0.08 5.75
CA SER A 183 -12.81 0.27 4.96
C SER A 183 -13.67 1.31 5.69
N ASP A 184 -13.69 2.52 5.16
CA ASP A 184 -14.35 3.71 5.69
C ASP A 184 -15.28 4.34 4.62
N SER A 185 -16.08 5.34 5.00
CA SER A 185 -17.01 6.03 4.09
C SER A 185 -16.35 6.97 3.08
N GLY A 186 -15.01 7.01 3.01
CA GLY A 186 -14.26 7.57 1.89
C GLY A 186 -13.78 6.50 0.89
N SER A 187 -13.73 5.22 1.29
CA SER A 187 -13.18 4.12 0.49
C SER A 187 -14.24 3.15 -0.03
N ASP A 188 -15.29 2.83 0.73
CA ASP A 188 -16.36 1.93 0.32
C ASP A 188 -17.78 2.45 0.65
N PRO A 189 -18.79 2.25 -0.24
CA PRO A 189 -20.19 2.59 0.06
C PRO A 189 -20.84 1.76 1.17
N ASN A 190 -20.26 0.60 1.53
CA ASN A 190 -20.73 -0.25 2.63
C ASN A 190 -19.55 -0.51 3.60
N PRO A 191 -19.06 0.53 4.31
CA PRO A 191 -17.81 0.45 5.06
C PRO A 191 -17.90 -0.54 6.23
N ASN A 192 -16.86 -1.36 6.39
CA ASN A 192 -16.83 -2.47 7.35
C ASN A 192 -15.62 -2.44 8.30
N GLY A 193 -14.87 -1.33 8.36
CA GLY A 193 -13.70 -1.21 9.22
C GLY A 193 -12.51 -2.04 8.74
N PRO A 194 -11.71 -2.65 9.64
CA PRO A 194 -10.54 -3.43 9.28
C PRO A 194 -10.86 -4.59 8.33
N VAL A 195 -10.19 -4.67 7.18
CA VAL A 195 -10.37 -5.75 6.22
C VAL A 195 -9.36 -6.88 6.51
N PRO A 196 -9.81 -8.14 6.68
CA PRO A 196 -8.92 -9.29 6.85
C PRO A 196 -8.53 -9.91 5.50
N GLY A 197 -7.41 -10.63 5.46
CA GLY A 197 -6.99 -11.41 4.30
C GLY A 197 -6.47 -10.55 3.14
N PHE A 198 -6.53 -11.10 1.91
CA PHE A 198 -5.99 -10.43 0.73
C PHE A 198 -6.76 -10.68 -0.56
N LEU A 199 -6.69 -9.71 -1.46
CA LEU A 199 -7.14 -9.81 -2.84
C LEU A 199 -5.94 -10.15 -3.75
N GLN A 200 -6.15 -11.04 -4.72
CA GLN A 200 -5.27 -11.19 -5.89
C GLN A 200 -5.97 -10.59 -7.10
N PHE A 201 -5.21 -9.96 -7.99
CA PHE A 201 -5.63 -9.53 -9.33
C PHE A 201 -4.70 -10.12 -10.40
N ASN A 202 -5.17 -11.08 -11.19
CA ASN A 202 -4.43 -11.60 -12.35
C ASN A 202 -4.44 -10.65 -13.57
N TYR A 203 -3.26 -10.33 -14.13
CA TYR A 203 -3.15 -9.38 -15.24
C TYR A 203 -3.66 -9.90 -16.59
N THR A 204 -3.67 -11.22 -16.79
CA THR A 204 -4.06 -11.86 -18.07
C THR A 204 -5.54 -12.25 -18.14
N ALA A 205 -6.16 -12.53 -17.00
CA ALA A 205 -7.53 -13.04 -16.88
C ALA A 205 -8.49 -11.98 -16.30
N THR A 206 -8.39 -10.72 -16.75
CA THR A 206 -8.97 -9.54 -16.09
C THR A 206 -10.50 -9.56 -15.90
N ASP A 207 -11.21 -10.46 -16.59
CA ASP A 207 -12.65 -10.69 -16.46
C ASP A 207 -13.02 -11.46 -15.17
N THR A 208 -12.11 -12.29 -14.67
CA THR A 208 -12.26 -13.23 -13.54
C THR A 208 -11.14 -13.09 -12.51
N ALA A 209 -10.19 -12.20 -12.76
CA ALA A 209 -8.91 -12.03 -12.09
C ALA A 209 -8.94 -11.76 -10.59
N TRP A 210 -10.06 -11.25 -10.05
CA TRP A 210 -10.15 -10.77 -8.68
C TRP A 210 -10.63 -11.85 -7.72
N THR A 211 -9.69 -12.47 -7.02
CA THR A 211 -9.96 -13.50 -6.00
C THR A 211 -9.81 -12.91 -4.60
N ASN A 212 -10.86 -13.01 -3.77
CA ASN A 212 -10.78 -12.72 -2.34
C ASN A 212 -10.29 -13.96 -1.57
N ASN A 213 -9.27 -13.78 -0.73
CA ASN A 213 -8.64 -14.81 0.09
C ASN A 213 -8.78 -14.36 1.56
N SER A 214 -9.99 -14.52 2.10
CA SER A 214 -10.36 -14.13 3.47
C SER A 214 -10.22 -15.27 4.49
N ASP A 215 -9.55 -16.36 4.11
CA ASP A 215 -9.16 -17.43 5.03
C ASP A 215 -8.13 -16.93 6.06
N SER A 216 -7.88 -17.72 7.11
CA SER A 216 -6.92 -17.36 8.15
C SER A 216 -5.50 -17.19 7.59
N VAL A 217 -5.03 -15.94 7.58
CA VAL A 217 -3.67 -15.55 7.17
C VAL A 217 -2.80 -15.33 8.41
N PRO A 218 -1.53 -15.79 8.43
CA PRO A 218 -0.78 -15.94 9.68
C PRO A 218 -0.12 -14.68 10.22
N TYR A 219 -0.16 -13.54 9.49
CA TYR A 219 0.60 -12.34 9.83
C TYR A 219 0.01 -11.52 10.99
N SER A 220 -1.23 -11.77 11.39
CA SER A 220 -1.87 -11.17 12.57
C SER A 220 -3.06 -12.01 13.06
N ASP A 221 -3.40 -11.92 14.34
CA ASP A 221 -4.45 -12.75 14.98
C ASP A 221 -5.85 -12.56 14.34
N TYR A 222 -6.09 -11.41 13.73
CA TYR A 222 -7.34 -11.06 13.04
C TYR A 222 -7.23 -11.12 11.50
N GLY A 223 -6.04 -11.43 10.97
CA GLY A 223 -5.71 -11.33 9.54
C GLY A 223 -5.78 -9.91 8.95
N THR A 224 -5.93 -8.88 9.79
CA THR A 224 -6.02 -7.47 9.40
C THR A 224 -4.65 -6.81 9.33
N LEU A 225 -4.51 -5.80 8.48
CA LEU A 225 -3.24 -5.13 8.22
C LEU A 225 -3.44 -3.73 7.63
N VAL A 226 -2.98 -2.67 8.29
CA VAL A 226 -3.13 -1.27 7.82
C VAL A 226 -1.77 -0.57 7.82
N GLY A 227 -1.44 0.11 6.71
CA GLY A 227 -0.18 0.84 6.56
C GLY A 227 1.08 -0.03 6.57
N ALA A 228 0.96 -1.33 6.35
CA ALA A 228 2.11 -2.19 6.08
C ALA A 228 2.64 -1.96 4.65
N THR A 229 3.79 -2.57 4.35
CA THR A 229 4.22 -2.77 2.96
C THR A 229 4.32 -4.26 2.61
N ALA A 230 4.18 -4.56 1.33
CA ALA A 230 4.40 -5.89 0.78
C ALA A 230 5.46 -5.80 -0.33
N HIS A 231 6.40 -6.73 -0.35
CA HIS A 231 7.53 -6.70 -1.29
C HIS A 231 7.71 -8.06 -1.96
N TYR A 232 8.15 -8.07 -3.22
CA TYR A 232 8.38 -9.29 -3.99
C TYR A 232 9.89 -9.56 -4.07
N ALA A 233 10.32 -10.74 -3.63
CA ALA A 233 11.71 -11.18 -3.66
C ALA A 233 11.90 -12.41 -4.58
N PRO A 234 12.98 -12.49 -5.38
CA PRO A 234 13.19 -13.53 -6.40
C PRO A 234 13.76 -14.84 -5.81
N TYR A 235 13.12 -15.40 -4.79
CA TYR A 235 13.46 -16.69 -4.17
C TYR A 235 12.34 -17.72 -4.35
N GLY A 236 12.66 -19.01 -4.22
CA GLY A 236 11.71 -20.08 -4.50
C GLY A 236 11.34 -20.20 -5.99
N PRO A 237 10.39 -21.09 -6.34
CA PRO A 237 9.99 -21.34 -7.73
C PRO A 237 9.20 -20.19 -8.37
N ASN A 238 8.47 -19.40 -7.58
CA ASN A 238 7.52 -18.39 -8.08
C ASN A 238 7.83 -16.97 -7.58
N GLY A 239 8.99 -16.76 -6.94
CA GLY A 239 9.22 -15.61 -6.06
C GLY A 239 8.47 -15.75 -4.73
N LEU A 240 8.69 -14.81 -3.81
CA LEU A 240 8.02 -14.72 -2.51
C LEU A 240 7.46 -13.32 -2.30
N ILE A 241 6.21 -13.23 -1.84
CA ILE A 241 5.64 -11.98 -1.31
C ILE A 241 5.93 -11.92 0.18
N MET A 242 6.58 -10.85 0.63
CA MET A 242 7.01 -10.65 2.02
C MET A 242 6.29 -9.44 2.63
N ILE A 243 5.79 -9.57 3.86
CA ILE A 243 4.98 -8.56 4.57
C ILE A 243 5.81 -7.86 5.65
N PHE A 244 5.71 -6.52 5.72
CA PHE A 244 6.51 -5.68 6.60
C PHE A 244 5.66 -4.69 7.41
N GLY A 245 5.80 -4.76 8.75
CA GLY A 245 5.21 -3.82 9.71
C GLY A 245 3.70 -3.61 9.56
N GLY A 246 3.25 -2.38 9.86
CA GLY A 246 1.83 -2.02 9.82
C GLY A 246 1.08 -2.31 11.13
N GLY A 247 -0.14 -1.78 11.20
CA GLY A 247 -1.08 -1.99 12.31
C GLY A 247 -1.99 -3.19 12.07
N SER A 248 -2.15 -4.03 13.08
CA SER A 248 -3.17 -5.07 13.20
C SER A 248 -4.31 -4.55 14.08
N HIS A 249 -5.53 -4.61 13.57
CA HIS A 249 -6.72 -4.07 14.23
C HIS A 249 -7.70 -5.19 14.60
N VAL A 250 -8.24 -5.13 15.81
CA VAL A 250 -9.30 -6.04 16.28
C VAL A 250 -10.55 -5.92 15.40
N ILE A 251 -11.12 -7.06 15.01
CA ILE A 251 -12.46 -7.13 14.38
C ILE A 251 -13.50 -7.39 15.47
N GLY A 252 -14.57 -6.58 15.49
CA GLY A 252 -15.74 -6.81 16.35
C GLY A 252 -15.61 -6.22 17.76
N THR A 253 -16.02 -6.96 18.79
CA THR A 253 -16.06 -6.45 20.17
C THR A 253 -14.66 -6.12 20.70
N GLY A 254 -14.39 -4.84 20.98
CA GLY A 254 -13.07 -4.35 21.39
C GLY A 254 -12.26 -3.70 20.27
N GLN A 255 -12.81 -3.61 19.06
CA GLN A 255 -12.32 -2.71 18.01
C GLN A 255 -12.32 -1.26 18.53
N SER A 256 -11.14 -0.65 18.60
CA SER A 256 -10.94 0.76 19.00
C SER A 256 -9.78 1.37 18.22
N VAL A 257 -9.80 2.70 18.11
CA VAL A 257 -8.78 3.52 17.45
C VAL A 257 -7.42 3.41 18.16
N ASP A 258 -7.44 3.24 19.48
CA ASP A 258 -6.26 3.09 20.34
C ASP A 258 -5.74 1.64 20.44
N ASN A 259 -6.56 0.66 20.02
CA ASN A 259 -6.29 -0.77 20.21
C ASN A 259 -5.65 -1.39 18.95
N VAL A 260 -4.51 -0.80 18.55
CA VAL A 260 -3.74 -1.19 17.36
C VAL A 260 -2.49 -1.95 17.79
N GLY A 261 -2.46 -3.26 17.54
CA GLY A 261 -1.23 -4.03 17.59
C GLY A 261 -0.34 -3.67 16.41
N TYR A 262 0.98 -3.86 16.50
CA TYR A 262 1.89 -3.65 15.37
C TYR A 262 2.62 -4.95 15.04
N LEU A 263 2.79 -5.25 13.75
CA LEU A 263 3.62 -6.40 13.35
C LEU A 263 5.08 -6.10 13.68
N SER A 264 5.73 -7.05 14.36
CA SER A 264 7.15 -6.95 14.70
C SER A 264 8.03 -7.27 13.49
N PHE A 265 9.08 -6.49 13.29
CA PHE A 265 10.10 -6.77 12.28
C PHE A 265 11.06 -7.90 12.68
N SER A 266 10.96 -8.40 13.92
CA SER A 266 11.70 -9.59 14.38
C SER A 266 11.30 -10.87 13.64
N THR A 267 10.11 -10.91 13.04
CA THR A 267 9.56 -12.10 12.38
C THR A 267 8.90 -11.67 11.08
N ILE A 268 9.42 -12.11 9.94
CA ILE A 268 8.85 -11.79 8.63
C ILE A 268 7.96 -12.93 8.16
N TYR A 269 6.76 -12.57 7.72
CA TYR A 269 5.77 -13.44 7.11
C TYR A 269 5.85 -13.34 5.59
N PHE A 270 5.83 -14.47 4.90
CA PHE A 270 5.88 -14.48 3.44
C PHE A 270 5.12 -15.65 2.81
N MET A 271 4.69 -15.46 1.57
CA MET A 271 3.81 -16.36 0.83
C MET A 271 4.36 -16.61 -0.57
N ASP A 272 4.33 -17.88 -1.02
CA ASP A 272 4.51 -18.20 -2.43
C ASP A 272 3.26 -17.76 -3.23
N PRO A 273 3.39 -16.89 -4.24
CA PRO A 273 2.25 -16.22 -4.88
C PRO A 273 1.38 -17.15 -5.73
N VAL A 274 1.82 -18.36 -6.05
CA VAL A 274 1.06 -19.32 -6.87
C VAL A 274 0.35 -20.33 -5.97
N THR A 275 1.08 -20.95 -5.04
CA THR A 275 0.59 -22.03 -4.16
C THR A 275 -0.14 -21.54 -2.92
N LYS A 276 0.01 -20.25 -2.56
CA LYS A 276 -0.52 -19.60 -1.34
C LYS A 276 0.02 -20.18 -0.02
N VAL A 277 1.05 -21.02 -0.08
CA VAL A 277 1.70 -21.53 1.14
C VAL A 277 2.43 -20.38 1.83
N TRP A 278 2.15 -20.21 3.11
CA TRP A 278 2.79 -19.21 3.98
C TRP A 278 3.94 -19.82 4.77
N TYR A 279 4.93 -18.98 5.03
CA TYR A 279 6.17 -19.27 5.73
C TYR A 279 6.50 -18.12 6.69
N THR A 280 7.31 -18.40 7.71
CA THR A 280 7.81 -17.40 8.66
C THR A 280 9.30 -17.58 8.90
N GLN A 281 10.00 -16.46 9.13
CA GLN A 281 11.42 -16.46 9.46
C GLN A 281 11.70 -15.45 10.58
N GLN A 282 12.45 -15.88 11.59
CA GLN A 282 13.00 -14.98 12.60
C GLN A 282 14.20 -14.23 12.02
N THR A 283 14.28 -12.92 12.24
CA THR A 283 15.38 -12.07 11.78
C THR A 283 16.42 -11.83 12.86
N SER A 284 17.65 -11.53 12.46
CA SER A 284 18.73 -11.10 13.35
C SER A 284 19.12 -9.63 13.11
N GLY A 285 20.07 -9.11 13.88
CA GLY A 285 20.64 -7.77 13.68
C GLY A 285 19.80 -6.64 14.29
N ASN A 286 19.96 -5.43 13.73
CA ASN A 286 19.34 -4.19 14.22
C ASN A 286 17.98 -3.97 13.53
N ALA A 287 16.96 -4.71 13.97
CA ALA A 287 15.61 -4.62 13.41
C ALA A 287 14.94 -3.27 13.74
N PRO A 288 14.16 -2.67 12.83
CA PRO A 288 13.43 -1.44 13.10
C PRO A 288 12.33 -1.62 14.16
N GLY A 289 12.10 -0.57 14.95
CA GLY A 289 10.98 -0.53 15.90
C GLY A 289 9.62 -0.59 15.19
N PRO A 290 8.57 -1.19 15.80
CA PRO A 290 7.27 -1.41 15.15
C PRO A 290 6.67 -0.10 14.63
N ARG A 291 6.27 -0.09 13.35
CA ARG A 291 5.80 1.11 12.64
C ARG A 291 4.93 0.78 11.45
N MET A 292 4.07 1.73 11.09
CA MET A 292 3.20 1.71 9.91
C MET A 292 3.56 2.87 8.95
N TRP A 293 2.98 2.88 7.76
CA TRP A 293 3.12 3.90 6.72
C TRP A 293 4.55 4.19 6.26
N HIS A 294 5.48 3.26 6.48
CA HIS A 294 6.80 3.26 5.84
C HIS A 294 6.68 2.92 4.35
N CYS A 295 7.77 3.04 3.58
CA CYS A 295 7.86 2.51 2.22
C CYS A 295 9.00 1.49 2.11
N THR A 296 8.92 0.56 1.15
CA THR A 296 9.97 -0.44 0.89
C THR A 296 10.33 -0.54 -0.60
N VAL A 297 11.59 -0.85 -0.87
CA VAL A 297 12.13 -1.18 -2.21
C VAL A 297 13.13 -2.34 -2.09
N GLY A 298 13.46 -3.00 -3.19
CA GLY A 298 14.42 -4.13 -3.21
C GLY A 298 15.46 -3.98 -4.30
N ALA A 299 16.68 -4.46 -4.03
CA ALA A 299 17.77 -4.48 -4.99
C ALA A 299 18.43 -5.87 -5.02
N GLN A 300 18.72 -6.34 -6.24
CA GLN A 300 19.41 -7.61 -6.48
C GLN A 300 20.92 -7.42 -6.33
N GLY A 301 21.49 -7.89 -5.22
CA GLY A 301 22.93 -7.82 -4.97
C GLY A 301 23.74 -8.89 -5.70
N PRO A 302 25.09 -8.79 -5.66
CA PRO A 302 25.98 -9.85 -6.12
C PRO A 302 25.78 -11.16 -5.34
N ASN A 303 26.38 -12.25 -5.82
CA ASN A 303 26.39 -13.56 -5.14
C ASN A 303 25.00 -14.12 -4.75
N ASN A 304 23.94 -13.67 -5.42
CA ASN A 304 22.54 -14.01 -5.11
C ASN A 304 22.12 -13.57 -3.68
N THR A 305 22.61 -12.42 -3.20
CA THR A 305 21.93 -11.69 -2.11
C THR A 305 20.74 -10.90 -2.65
N TYR A 306 19.86 -10.40 -1.78
CA TYR A 306 18.78 -9.49 -2.15
C TYR A 306 18.48 -8.60 -0.95
N GLU A 307 18.68 -7.30 -1.12
CA GLU A 307 18.57 -6.33 -0.05
C GLU A 307 17.24 -5.58 -0.16
N ILE A 308 16.39 -5.70 0.87
CA ILE A 308 15.12 -5.01 0.98
C ILE A 308 15.31 -3.79 1.88
N PHE A 309 15.17 -2.60 1.32
CA PHE A 309 15.32 -1.34 2.02
C PHE A 309 13.95 -0.85 2.49
N MET A 310 13.88 -0.41 3.74
CA MET A 310 12.71 0.22 4.34
C MET A 310 13.05 1.64 4.78
N TYR A 311 12.21 2.63 4.45
CA TYR A 311 12.40 4.02 4.85
C TYR A 311 11.20 4.58 5.61
N GLY A 312 11.50 5.31 6.69
CA GLY A 312 10.55 6.17 7.39
C GLY A 312 9.41 5.43 8.10
N GLY A 313 8.21 6.01 8.02
CA GLY A 313 6.99 5.51 8.69
C GLY A 313 6.69 6.24 10.00
N SER A 314 5.64 5.80 10.71
CA SER A 314 5.23 6.35 12.01
C SER A 314 4.80 5.27 13.00
N ASN A 315 4.87 5.59 14.29
CA ASN A 315 4.20 4.86 15.36
C ASN A 315 3.36 5.85 16.17
N ILE A 316 2.04 5.70 16.13
CA ILE A 316 1.09 6.65 16.74
C ILE A 316 1.13 6.54 18.27
N ALA A 317 1.33 5.33 18.81
CA ALA A 317 1.40 5.09 20.26
C ALA A 317 2.66 5.72 20.89
N ASN A 318 3.80 5.62 20.20
CA ASN A 318 5.05 6.29 20.61
C ASN A 318 5.07 7.81 20.28
N LYS A 319 4.09 8.30 19.51
CA LYS A 319 4.05 9.65 18.94
C LYS A 319 5.29 10.01 18.12
N GLU A 320 5.77 9.05 17.33
CA GLU A 320 7.02 9.15 16.58
C GLU A 320 6.78 9.06 15.07
N THR A 321 7.51 9.86 14.29
CA THR A 321 7.62 9.71 12.83
C THR A 321 9.10 9.57 12.49
N PHE A 322 9.44 8.53 11.73
CA PHE A 322 10.80 8.11 11.47
C PHE A 322 11.31 8.61 10.10
N ASP A 323 12.62 8.63 9.92
CA ASP A 323 13.32 8.86 8.66
C ASP A 323 14.56 7.96 8.50
N GLU A 324 14.61 6.90 9.28
CA GLU A 324 15.68 5.91 9.24
C GLU A 324 15.51 5.04 7.99
N VAL A 325 16.62 4.72 7.32
CA VAL A 325 16.67 3.61 6.35
C VAL A 325 17.20 2.37 7.06
N TYR A 326 16.45 1.28 6.96
CA TYR A 326 16.84 -0.06 7.37
C TYR A 326 16.97 -0.97 6.15
N ILE A 327 17.77 -2.02 6.28
CA ILE A 327 18.11 -2.96 5.21
C ILE A 327 17.87 -4.36 5.79
N LEU A 328 16.99 -5.15 5.19
CA LEU A 328 16.91 -6.60 5.43
C LEU A 328 17.66 -7.29 4.29
N SER A 329 18.79 -7.92 4.59
CA SER A 329 19.52 -8.70 3.58
C SER A 329 19.09 -10.17 3.60
N LEU A 330 18.76 -10.69 2.43
CA LEU A 330 18.57 -12.11 2.13
C LEU A 330 19.80 -12.63 1.39
N PRO A 331 20.26 -13.88 1.60
CA PRO A 331 19.62 -14.97 2.35
C PRO A 331 19.79 -14.92 3.88
N GLY A 332 20.48 -13.93 4.44
CA GLY A 332 20.82 -13.88 5.86
C GLY A 332 19.65 -13.62 6.84
N PHE A 333 18.56 -13.01 6.36
CA PHE A 333 17.47 -12.46 7.20
C PHE A 333 18.01 -11.61 8.37
N VAL A 334 19.01 -10.78 8.06
CA VAL A 334 19.66 -9.88 9.01
C VAL A 334 19.26 -8.45 8.68
N TRP A 335 18.90 -7.69 9.72
CA TRP A 335 18.65 -6.26 9.64
C TRP A 335 19.91 -5.45 9.92
N GLN A 336 20.20 -4.48 9.07
CA GLN A 336 21.15 -3.40 9.32
C GLN A 336 20.45 -2.04 9.26
N LYS A 337 20.88 -1.08 10.07
CA LYS A 337 20.46 0.32 9.99
C LYS A 337 21.50 1.11 9.20
N ALA A 338 21.05 1.96 8.27
CA ALA A 338 21.93 2.87 7.53
C ALA A 338 22.51 3.95 8.46
N ASN A 339 23.79 4.28 8.27
CA ASN A 339 24.51 5.22 9.14
C ASN A 339 24.64 6.60 8.50
N TYR A 340 23.61 7.44 8.66
CA TYR A 340 23.62 8.86 8.31
C TYR A 340 22.83 9.66 9.36
N THR A 341 22.93 11.00 9.29
CA THR A 341 22.17 11.90 10.17
C THR A 341 20.72 12.05 9.70
N SER A 342 19.79 11.46 10.45
CA SER A 342 18.35 11.75 10.37
C SER A 342 18.05 13.25 10.43
N ALA A 343 17.20 13.73 9.51
CA ALA A 343 16.76 15.12 9.36
C ALA A 343 15.45 15.29 8.55
N ALA A 344 14.74 14.21 8.18
CA ALA A 344 13.61 14.23 7.24
C ALA A 344 12.45 13.28 7.62
N PRO A 345 11.91 13.34 8.87
CA PRO A 345 10.83 12.46 9.36
C PRO A 345 9.61 12.48 8.46
N ARG A 346 9.24 11.31 7.91
CA ARG A 346 8.05 11.17 7.08
C ARG A 346 7.42 9.78 7.08
N ASP A 347 6.10 9.77 7.02
CA ASP A 347 5.29 8.60 6.73
C ASP A 347 4.37 8.84 5.51
N THR A 348 3.77 7.77 5.00
CA THR A 348 2.86 7.72 3.83
C THR A 348 3.42 8.16 2.48
N GLN A 349 4.74 8.37 2.40
CA GLN A 349 5.46 8.49 1.13
C GLN A 349 5.30 7.23 0.27
N SER A 350 5.54 7.36 -1.03
CA SER A 350 5.85 6.23 -1.91
C SER A 350 7.35 6.19 -2.19
N CYS A 351 7.90 5.03 -2.54
CA CYS A 351 9.26 4.95 -3.06
C CYS A 351 9.42 3.83 -4.10
N VAL A 352 10.39 4.00 -4.99
CA VAL A 352 10.75 3.08 -6.09
C VAL A 352 12.27 3.05 -6.27
N VAL A 353 12.81 2.02 -6.90
CA VAL A 353 14.18 2.05 -7.44
C VAL A 353 14.15 2.68 -8.84
N ALA A 354 15.01 3.65 -9.08
CA ALA A 354 15.24 4.27 -10.39
C ALA A 354 16.71 4.13 -10.81
N GLY A 355 16.94 4.10 -12.13
CA GLY A 355 18.26 3.77 -12.67
C GLY A 355 18.73 2.40 -12.18
N GLN A 356 19.98 2.30 -11.76
CA GLN A 356 20.57 1.03 -11.34
C GLN A 356 20.63 0.81 -9.82
N ARG A 357 20.57 1.87 -9.00
CA ARG A 357 20.78 1.77 -7.53
C ARG A 357 20.22 2.91 -6.67
N GLN A 358 19.38 3.80 -7.19
CA GLN A 358 18.86 4.94 -6.44
C GLN A 358 17.41 4.72 -6.04
N MET A 359 17.09 4.84 -4.76
CA MET A 359 15.70 4.94 -4.31
C MET A 359 15.23 6.37 -4.48
N ILE A 360 14.12 6.55 -5.20
CA ILE A 360 13.39 7.82 -5.28
C ILE A 360 12.20 7.74 -4.34
N THR A 361 12.01 8.76 -3.51
CA THR A 361 10.88 8.87 -2.58
C THR A 361 9.98 10.04 -2.95
N PHE A 362 8.67 9.87 -2.79
CA PHE A 362 7.64 10.82 -3.21
C PHE A 362 6.73 11.20 -2.04
N GLY A 363 6.84 12.46 -1.62
CA GLY A 363 5.99 13.10 -0.63
C GLY A 363 6.15 12.55 0.78
N GLY A 364 5.02 12.44 1.47
CA GLY A 364 4.91 12.00 2.86
C GLY A 364 4.68 13.16 3.82
N VAL A 365 4.51 12.86 5.12
CA VAL A 365 4.24 13.86 6.17
C VAL A 365 4.99 13.54 7.45
N ASN A 366 5.46 14.57 8.17
CA ASN A 366 5.89 14.41 9.56
C ASN A 366 4.66 14.32 10.48
N ARG A 367 3.93 13.19 10.45
CA ARG A 367 2.60 13.03 11.07
C ARG A 367 2.56 13.47 12.53
N MET A 368 3.59 13.12 13.30
CA MET A 368 3.63 13.37 14.75
C MET A 368 4.30 14.69 15.13
N ALA A 369 4.59 15.56 14.15
CA ALA A 369 5.03 16.93 14.40
C ALA A 369 4.06 17.65 15.36
N ASN A 370 4.61 18.39 16.32
CA ASN A 370 3.84 19.22 17.25
C ASN A 370 2.77 18.46 18.08
N ASN A 371 2.91 17.14 18.27
CA ASN A 371 2.03 16.28 19.07
C ASN A 371 0.54 16.19 18.61
N ALA A 372 0.22 16.54 17.36
CA ALA A 372 -1.18 16.58 16.89
C ALA A 372 -1.38 15.91 15.53
N ASN A 373 -2.24 14.87 15.47
CA ASN A 373 -2.74 14.30 14.21
C ASN A 373 -3.69 15.32 13.53
N SER A 374 -3.13 16.26 12.78
CA SER A 374 -3.82 17.47 12.32
C SER A 374 -3.29 17.96 10.98
N THR A 375 -4.13 18.62 10.19
CA THR A 375 -3.82 19.16 8.85
C THR A 375 -2.75 20.27 8.81
N LEU A 376 -2.04 20.51 9.91
CA LEU A 376 -0.92 21.46 10.01
C LEU A 376 0.29 21.02 9.15
N PHE A 377 0.50 19.72 8.92
CA PHE A 377 1.57 19.22 8.05
C PHE A 377 1.43 19.68 6.58
N PHE A 378 0.27 20.23 6.16
CA PHE A 378 0.13 20.85 4.85
C PHE A 378 0.75 22.26 4.78
N ASN A 379 0.98 22.94 5.92
CA ASN A 379 1.60 24.27 5.99
C ASN A 379 3.10 24.22 5.72
N GLU A 380 3.70 23.18 6.27
CA GLU A 380 5.13 23.02 6.43
C GLU A 380 5.81 22.86 5.07
N GLU A 381 7.00 23.45 4.95
CA GLU A 381 7.89 23.18 3.82
C GLU A 381 8.41 21.72 3.94
N ASP A 382 8.25 20.91 2.91
CA ASP A 382 8.88 19.58 2.85
C ASP A 382 10.42 19.75 2.82
N SER A 383 11.13 18.93 3.60
CA SER A 383 12.60 18.92 3.59
C SER A 383 13.20 18.34 2.30
N PHE A 384 12.38 17.73 1.44
CA PHE A 384 12.73 17.40 0.05
C PHE A 384 12.04 18.38 -0.92
N ARG A 385 12.81 19.01 -1.82
CA ARG A 385 12.27 19.90 -2.85
C ARG A 385 11.31 19.14 -3.77
N GLN A 386 10.17 19.76 -4.11
CA GLN A 386 9.01 19.13 -4.77
C GLN A 386 8.45 17.86 -4.07
N GLY A 387 8.90 17.56 -2.85
CA GLY A 387 8.64 16.29 -2.17
C GLY A 387 9.37 15.10 -2.80
N VAL A 388 10.46 15.32 -3.56
CA VAL A 388 11.22 14.24 -4.23
C VAL A 388 12.57 14.07 -3.55
N GLY A 389 12.80 12.92 -2.91
CA GLY A 389 14.06 12.60 -2.24
C GLY A 389 14.83 11.50 -2.98
N VAL A 390 16.16 11.62 -3.08
CA VAL A 390 17.03 10.64 -3.76
C VAL A 390 18.01 10.01 -2.77
N PHE A 391 18.04 8.68 -2.68
CA PHE A 391 18.92 7.93 -1.78
C PHE A 391 19.72 6.87 -2.55
N ASP A 392 21.05 6.86 -2.39
CA ASP A 392 21.94 5.86 -3.00
C ASP A 392 21.96 4.58 -2.15
N LEU A 393 21.44 3.49 -2.71
CA LEU A 393 21.23 2.22 -1.99
C LEU A 393 22.53 1.45 -1.71
N THR A 394 23.63 1.76 -2.40
CA THR A 394 24.95 1.16 -2.14
C THR A 394 25.73 2.00 -1.13
N ALA A 395 25.72 3.33 -1.30
CA ALA A 395 26.44 4.27 -0.43
C ALA A 395 25.71 4.63 0.88
N LEU A 396 24.45 4.18 1.04
CA LEU A 396 23.59 4.42 2.20
C LEU A 396 23.43 5.90 2.59
N ALA A 397 23.33 6.77 1.58
CA ALA A 397 23.28 8.22 1.78
C ALA A 397 22.32 8.90 0.81
N TRP A 398 21.61 9.92 1.31
CA TRP A 398 20.86 10.89 0.50
C TRP A 398 21.78 11.61 -0.49
N LYS A 399 21.20 12.05 -1.61
CA LYS A 399 21.87 12.73 -2.73
C LYS A 399 21.03 13.91 -3.19
N ASP A 400 21.71 14.96 -3.62
CA ASP A 400 21.07 16.19 -4.15
C ASP A 400 20.56 16.00 -5.59
N ALA A 401 20.99 14.94 -6.28
CA ALA A 401 20.61 14.64 -7.66
C ALA A 401 20.34 13.14 -7.90
N TYR A 402 19.43 12.84 -8.82
CA TYR A 402 19.31 11.55 -9.50
C TYR A 402 20.33 11.48 -10.65
N GLU A 403 20.96 10.32 -10.82
CA GLU A 403 22.02 10.12 -11.80
C GLU A 403 21.77 8.82 -12.61
N PRO A 404 21.30 8.91 -13.87
CA PRO A 404 21.01 7.72 -14.69
C PRO A 404 22.28 6.92 -15.01
N THR A 405 23.44 7.57 -14.97
CA THR A 405 24.77 6.95 -15.12
C THR A 405 25.38 6.46 -13.80
N ALA A 406 24.63 6.46 -12.69
CA ALA A 406 25.05 5.78 -11.47
C ALA A 406 25.34 4.29 -11.76
N ALA A 407 26.42 3.77 -11.17
CA ALA A 407 26.86 2.40 -11.43
C ALA A 407 25.83 1.35 -10.97
N ALA A 408 25.98 0.12 -11.46
CA ALA A 408 25.20 -1.04 -11.02
C ALA A 408 25.16 -1.14 -9.48
N TYR A 409 24.04 -1.64 -8.95
CA TYR A 409 23.91 -1.89 -7.52
C TYR A 409 24.96 -2.91 -7.04
N ASP A 410 25.67 -2.54 -5.98
CA ASP A 410 26.45 -3.43 -5.15
C ASP A 410 25.89 -3.37 -3.71
N SER A 411 25.97 -4.46 -2.96
CA SER A 411 25.48 -4.49 -1.59
C SER A 411 26.29 -3.50 -0.73
N PRO A 412 25.68 -2.78 0.23
CA PRO A 412 26.40 -1.89 1.14
C PRO A 412 27.55 -2.57 1.89
N ASP A 413 28.57 -1.80 2.25
CA ASP A 413 29.76 -2.35 2.94
C ASP A 413 29.42 -3.05 4.26
N VAL A 414 28.39 -2.58 4.98
CA VAL A 414 27.88 -3.23 6.20
C VAL A 414 27.22 -4.59 5.93
N VAL A 415 26.62 -4.79 4.75
CA VAL A 415 26.04 -6.06 4.32
C VAL A 415 27.15 -7.00 3.83
N LYS A 416 28.09 -6.50 3.02
CA LYS A 416 29.24 -7.28 2.53
C LYS A 416 30.13 -7.76 3.68
N ALA A 417 30.39 -6.92 4.69
CA ALA A 417 31.11 -7.31 5.89
C ALA A 417 30.45 -8.52 6.59
N TRP A 418 29.14 -8.44 6.83
CA TRP A 418 28.39 -9.51 7.50
C TRP A 418 28.46 -10.86 6.78
N TYR A 419 28.41 -10.89 5.44
CA TYR A 419 28.62 -12.13 4.68
C TYR A 419 30.07 -12.60 4.66
N ASN A 420 31.04 -11.67 4.53
CA ASN A 420 32.47 -12.00 4.47
C ASN A 420 33.01 -12.56 5.80
N GLU A 421 32.40 -12.20 6.93
CA GLU A 421 32.63 -12.80 8.24
C GLU A 421 32.12 -14.25 8.36
N GLY A 422 31.37 -14.76 7.38
CA GLY A 422 30.83 -16.11 7.35
C GLY A 422 29.52 -16.30 8.14
N ASN A 423 28.93 -15.22 8.66
CA ASN A 423 27.76 -15.27 9.56
C ASN A 423 26.56 -16.04 8.96
N LEU A 424 26.42 -16.10 7.63
CA LEU A 424 25.40 -16.89 6.94
C LEU A 424 25.37 -18.36 7.39
N ALA A 425 26.51 -18.96 7.75
CA ALA A 425 26.59 -20.34 8.23
C ALA A 425 25.92 -20.57 9.60
N SER A 426 25.54 -19.50 10.31
CA SER A 426 24.83 -19.56 11.61
C SER A 426 23.30 -19.42 11.48
N VAL A 427 22.79 -19.02 10.31
CA VAL A 427 21.37 -18.68 10.12
C VAL A 427 20.48 -19.90 10.34
N GLN A 428 19.56 -19.79 11.30
CA GLN A 428 18.57 -20.84 11.57
C GLN A 428 17.30 -20.54 10.78
N TYR A 429 17.06 -21.33 9.73
CA TYR A 429 15.91 -21.16 8.86
C TYR A 429 14.62 -21.74 9.47
N GLY A 430 13.51 -21.05 9.25
CA GLY A 430 12.17 -21.54 9.53
C GLY A 430 11.80 -22.74 8.66
N SER A 431 10.75 -23.48 9.05
CA SER A 431 10.33 -24.70 8.35
C SER A 431 10.08 -24.43 6.87
N GLY A 432 10.81 -25.14 6.00
CA GLY A 432 10.75 -25.00 4.54
C GLY A 432 11.44 -23.77 3.94
N VAL A 433 11.87 -22.79 4.76
CA VAL A 433 12.45 -21.52 4.26
C VAL A 433 13.78 -21.75 3.53
N GLU A 434 14.65 -22.59 4.08
CA GLU A 434 15.96 -22.91 3.46
C GLU A 434 15.81 -23.46 2.03
N ALA A 435 14.79 -24.29 1.79
CA ALA A 435 14.53 -24.89 0.48
C ALA A 435 14.07 -23.86 -0.57
N LEU A 436 13.40 -22.78 -0.15
CA LEU A 436 13.04 -21.65 -1.02
C LEU A 436 14.26 -20.77 -1.31
N ILE A 437 15.06 -20.49 -0.28
CA ILE A 437 16.26 -19.64 -0.35
C ILE A 437 17.39 -20.29 -1.17
N ASN A 438 17.46 -21.62 -1.15
CA ASN A 438 18.38 -22.43 -1.95
C ASN A 438 17.75 -23.01 -3.23
N TYR A 439 16.53 -22.58 -3.59
CA TYR A 439 15.91 -22.98 -4.86
C TYR A 439 16.80 -22.59 -6.06
N GLY A 440 16.93 -23.50 -7.03
CA GLY A 440 17.83 -23.35 -8.18
C GLY A 440 19.33 -23.52 -7.88
N LYS A 441 19.79 -23.41 -6.62
CA LYS A 441 21.21 -23.47 -6.23
C LYS A 441 21.77 -24.90 -6.09
N SER A 442 21.44 -25.78 -7.03
CA SER A 442 21.96 -27.16 -7.05
C SER A 442 23.40 -27.21 -7.58
N GLY A 443 24.41 -26.88 -6.75
CA GLY A 443 25.78 -26.77 -7.25
C GLY A 443 27.00 -26.73 -6.32
N SER A 444 26.90 -26.78 -4.97
CA SER A 444 28.05 -27.02 -4.07
C SER A 444 27.62 -27.29 -2.62
N GLY A 445 28.50 -27.87 -1.80
CA GLY A 445 28.35 -27.91 -0.33
C GLY A 445 27.68 -29.17 0.24
N SER A 446 28.35 -30.32 0.20
CA SER A 446 27.89 -31.53 0.91
C SER A 446 28.17 -31.46 2.42
N SER A 447 27.34 -32.13 3.21
CA SER A 447 27.47 -32.27 4.67
C SER A 447 28.84 -32.79 5.11
N SER A 448 29.57 -32.02 5.92
CA SER A 448 30.87 -32.41 6.49
C SER A 448 30.73 -33.33 7.71
N GLY A 449 30.47 -34.61 7.47
CA GLY A 449 30.57 -35.66 8.51
C GLY A 449 32.03 -36.06 8.76
N SER A 450 32.48 -36.01 10.01
CA SER A 450 33.86 -36.37 10.39
C SER A 450 34.18 -37.84 10.17
N GLY A 451 35.32 -38.15 9.54
CA GLY A 451 35.80 -39.52 9.35
C GLY A 451 37.29 -39.58 9.00
N SER A 452 38.12 -39.96 9.97
CA SER A 452 39.58 -40.11 9.79
C SER A 452 39.91 -41.44 9.10
N GLY A 453 40.77 -41.42 8.07
CA GLY A 453 41.27 -42.63 7.40
C GLY A 453 42.56 -42.37 6.62
N SER A 454 43.56 -43.24 6.81
CA SER A 454 44.86 -43.15 6.13
C SER A 454 44.84 -43.74 4.72
N GLY A 455 45.66 -43.17 3.82
CA GLY A 455 45.54 -43.40 2.39
C GLY A 455 46.19 -44.68 1.83
N SER A 456 45.87 -44.95 0.58
CA SER A 456 46.69 -45.70 -0.37
C SER A 456 46.36 -45.23 -1.79
N SER A 457 47.20 -45.55 -2.78
CA SER A 457 47.12 -45.01 -4.15
C SER A 457 46.52 -46.01 -5.15
N SER A 458 45.78 -45.50 -6.14
CA SER A 458 45.88 -45.82 -7.59
C SER A 458 44.57 -45.59 -8.37
N SER A 459 44.67 -45.65 -9.70
CA SER A 459 43.58 -45.62 -10.72
C SER A 459 42.79 -44.31 -10.86
N SER A 460 42.63 -43.86 -12.12
CA SER A 460 41.86 -42.68 -12.52
C SER A 460 40.71 -43.09 -13.44
N ASP A 461 39.56 -43.43 -12.85
CA ASP A 461 38.36 -43.82 -13.61
C ASP A 461 37.59 -42.59 -14.14
N SER A 462 37.58 -42.44 -15.46
CA SER A 462 36.79 -41.41 -16.15
C SER A 462 35.33 -41.83 -16.30
N LYS A 463 34.45 -41.34 -15.42
CA LYS A 463 33.00 -41.54 -15.54
C LYS A 463 32.42 -40.62 -16.62
N SER A 464 31.93 -41.22 -17.71
CA SER A 464 31.22 -40.53 -18.79
C SER A 464 29.87 -39.96 -18.33
N SER A 465 29.50 -38.77 -18.80
CA SER A 465 28.21 -38.14 -18.49
C SER A 465 27.05 -38.77 -19.27
N ASN A 466 25.91 -38.98 -18.60
CA ASN A 466 24.70 -39.62 -19.16
C ASN A 466 23.86 -38.67 -20.04
N THR A 467 24.51 -37.85 -20.87
CA THR A 467 23.87 -36.82 -21.72
C THR A 467 22.78 -37.40 -22.64
N GLY A 468 22.96 -38.63 -23.13
CA GLY A 468 21.99 -39.32 -23.99
C GLY A 468 20.64 -39.62 -23.32
N ALA A 469 20.63 -39.87 -22.00
CA ALA A 469 19.39 -40.16 -21.26
C ALA A 469 18.51 -38.91 -21.15
N ILE A 470 19.13 -37.74 -20.93
CA ILE A 470 18.44 -36.45 -20.83
C ILE A 470 17.87 -36.03 -22.19
N ALA A 471 18.65 -36.17 -23.27
CA ALA A 471 18.19 -35.86 -24.62
C ALA A 471 17.00 -36.73 -25.08
N GLY A 472 16.99 -38.03 -24.75
CA GLY A 472 15.91 -38.95 -25.15
C GLY A 472 14.55 -38.59 -24.52
N GLY A 473 14.54 -38.17 -23.26
CA GLY A 473 13.30 -37.82 -22.55
C GLY A 473 12.55 -36.63 -23.17
N VAL A 474 13.27 -35.59 -23.57
CA VAL A 474 12.67 -34.37 -24.14
C VAL A 474 12.00 -34.65 -25.49
N VAL A 475 12.67 -35.40 -26.37
CA VAL A 475 12.12 -35.75 -27.70
C VAL A 475 10.89 -36.66 -27.57
N GLY A 476 10.92 -37.63 -26.65
CA GLY A 476 9.77 -38.47 -26.34
C GLY A 476 8.57 -37.69 -25.79
N GLY A 477 8.82 -36.73 -24.90
CA GLY A 477 7.79 -35.87 -24.32
C GLY A 477 7.07 -35.01 -25.37
N VAL A 478 7.82 -34.34 -26.25
CA VAL A 478 7.24 -33.49 -27.32
C VAL A 478 6.41 -34.33 -28.29
N ALA A 479 6.89 -35.53 -28.68
CA ALA A 479 6.12 -36.45 -29.52
C ALA A 479 4.82 -36.92 -28.85
N GLY A 480 4.87 -37.23 -27.55
CA GLY A 480 3.69 -37.63 -26.77
C GLY A 480 2.63 -36.53 -26.68
N VAL A 481 3.02 -35.30 -26.36
CA VAL A 481 2.12 -34.14 -26.30
C VAL A 481 1.49 -33.85 -27.67
N ALA A 482 2.27 -33.93 -28.75
CA ALA A 482 1.76 -33.75 -30.11
C ALA A 482 0.68 -34.79 -30.48
N LEU A 483 0.90 -36.07 -30.14
CA LEU A 483 -0.07 -37.14 -30.37
C LEU A 483 -1.36 -36.96 -29.56
N ILE A 484 -1.26 -36.53 -28.30
CA ILE A 484 -2.42 -36.24 -27.43
C ILE A 484 -3.24 -35.06 -28.00
N GLY A 485 -2.59 -33.98 -28.43
CA GLY A 485 -3.26 -32.84 -29.08
C GLY A 485 -3.98 -33.24 -30.37
N LEU A 486 -3.35 -34.08 -31.19
CA LEU A 486 -3.91 -34.57 -32.45
C LEU A 486 -5.14 -35.48 -32.21
N ALA A 487 -5.09 -36.33 -31.18
CA ALA A 487 -6.23 -37.13 -30.74
C ALA A 487 -7.40 -36.27 -30.22
N ALA A 488 -7.12 -35.27 -29.37
CA ALA A 488 -8.12 -34.34 -28.87
C ALA A 488 -8.80 -33.55 -30.01
N PHE A 489 -8.03 -33.07 -30.99
CA PHE A 489 -8.54 -32.39 -32.17
C PHE A 489 -9.49 -33.28 -33.00
N PHE A 490 -9.14 -34.55 -33.21
CA PHE A 490 -10.03 -35.50 -33.91
C PHE A 490 -11.32 -35.78 -33.14
N LEU A 491 -11.26 -35.92 -31.82
CA LEU A 491 -12.45 -36.12 -30.97
C LEU A 491 -13.38 -34.89 -30.98
N MET A 492 -12.82 -33.67 -30.95
CA MET A 492 -13.60 -32.43 -31.10
C MET A 492 -14.21 -32.30 -32.50
N ARG A 493 -13.45 -32.62 -33.56
CA ARG A 493 -13.95 -32.60 -34.95
C ARG A 493 -15.11 -33.60 -35.15
N ARG A 494 -15.06 -34.76 -34.48
CA ARG A 494 -16.12 -35.79 -34.54
C ARG A 494 -17.40 -35.40 -33.79
N ARG A 495 -17.38 -34.37 -32.92
CA ARG A 495 -18.55 -33.89 -32.17
C ARG A 495 -19.41 -32.84 -32.89
N LYS A 496 -18.96 -32.22 -33.99
CA LYS A 496 -19.69 -31.14 -34.69
C LYS A 496 -20.78 -31.60 -35.70
N HIS A 497 -21.24 -32.85 -35.65
CA HIS A 497 -22.27 -33.39 -36.54
C HIS A 497 -23.47 -34.04 -35.81
N LYS A 498 -24.25 -33.24 -35.06
CA LYS A 498 -25.69 -33.44 -34.84
C LYS A 498 -26.41 -32.07 -34.83
N LYS A 499 -27.60 -31.99 -35.42
CA LYS A 499 -28.47 -30.80 -35.40
C LYS A 499 -29.82 -31.12 -34.73
N VAL A 500 -30.30 -30.14 -33.98
CA VAL A 500 -31.68 -29.71 -33.63
C VAL A 500 -32.86 -30.42 -34.33
N PRO A 501 -33.95 -30.67 -33.58
CA PRO A 501 -35.31 -30.31 -34.00
C PRO A 501 -35.96 -29.21 -33.13
N THR A 502 -37.05 -28.59 -33.61
CA THR A 502 -37.71 -27.40 -33.05
C THR A 502 -39.23 -27.48 -33.17
N GLU A 503 -39.96 -27.04 -32.14
CA GLU A 503 -41.33 -26.51 -32.14
C GLU A 503 -41.29 -25.31 -31.14
N GLU A 504 -41.81 -24.09 -31.32
CA GLU A 504 -43.00 -23.52 -32.00
C GLU A 504 -44.35 -23.68 -31.27
N THR A 505 -44.79 -22.61 -30.60
CA THR A 505 -46.19 -22.12 -30.62
C THR A 505 -46.28 -20.65 -30.17
N GLY A 506 -47.36 -19.94 -30.53
CA GLY A 506 -47.45 -18.48 -30.60
C GLY A 506 -48.20 -17.71 -29.48
N PRO A 507 -48.50 -16.39 -29.68
CA PRO A 507 -48.62 -15.41 -28.58
C PRO A 507 -49.99 -14.72 -28.38
N ASN A 508 -50.14 -14.00 -27.25
CA ASN A 508 -51.10 -12.90 -26.95
C ASN A 508 -50.74 -12.19 -25.60
N ALA A 509 -51.49 -11.20 -25.11
CA ALA A 509 -51.39 -9.76 -25.45
C ALA A 509 -52.11 -8.84 -24.40
N VAL A 510 -51.60 -7.60 -24.21
CA VAL A 510 -52.30 -6.27 -24.09
C VAL A 510 -53.66 -6.19 -23.32
N GLU A 511 -53.94 -5.33 -22.32
CA GLU A 511 -53.25 -4.11 -21.81
C GLU A 511 -53.45 -3.83 -20.27
N ALA A 512 -53.89 -2.63 -19.86
CA ALA A 512 -54.16 -2.13 -18.48
C ALA A 512 -55.61 -1.54 -18.42
N PRO A 513 -56.04 -0.51 -17.62
CA PRO A 513 -55.52 0.25 -16.44
C PRO A 513 -56.45 0.10 -15.18
N GLY A 514 -56.39 0.86 -14.07
CA GLY A 514 -55.43 1.84 -13.52
C GLY A 514 -56.05 3.08 -12.83
N SER A 515 -55.31 3.69 -11.88
CA SER A 515 -55.54 5.01 -11.18
C SER A 515 -56.55 5.12 -9.99
N ALA A 516 -56.40 6.23 -9.23
CA ALA A 516 -57.14 6.68 -8.01
C ALA A 516 -56.75 6.02 -6.65
N ALA A 517 -56.65 6.74 -5.51
CA ALA A 517 -56.67 8.20 -5.25
C ALA A 517 -55.89 8.59 -3.96
N TYR A 518 -55.64 9.89 -3.79
CA TYR A 518 -55.04 10.52 -2.60
C TYR A 518 -56.06 10.61 -1.44
N TYR A 519 -55.63 10.37 -0.19
CA TYR A 519 -56.25 10.97 1.00
C TYR A 519 -55.24 11.07 2.16
N ASP A 520 -55.61 11.80 3.20
CA ASP A 520 -54.69 12.53 4.10
C ASP A 520 -55.04 12.34 5.59
N ASN A 521 -54.06 12.69 6.44
CA ASN A 521 -54.20 13.20 7.81
C ASN A 521 -54.31 12.25 9.04
N ASN A 522 -53.27 12.37 9.87
CA ASN A 522 -53.27 12.59 11.33
C ASN A 522 -53.75 11.54 12.38
N ASN A 523 -52.79 11.21 13.27
CA ASN A 523 -52.82 11.53 14.71
C ASN A 523 -53.89 10.89 15.65
N ASN A 524 -53.46 10.00 16.57
CA ASN A 524 -53.33 10.43 17.98
C ASN A 524 -52.54 9.51 18.95
N ASN A 525 -52.07 10.18 19.99
CA ASN A 525 -51.55 9.74 21.30
C ASN A 525 -51.79 8.30 21.82
N ASN A 526 -50.68 7.61 22.14
CA ASN A 526 -50.17 7.41 23.52
C ASN A 526 -51.18 7.02 24.64
N HIS A 527 -50.99 5.83 25.27
CA HIS A 527 -50.67 5.70 26.73
C HIS A 527 -50.51 4.26 27.29
N ASN A 528 -49.36 4.05 27.95
CA ASN A 528 -49.17 3.38 29.26
C ASN A 528 -49.17 1.83 29.43
N ALA A 529 -48.36 1.39 30.43
CA ALA A 529 -48.20 0.06 31.05
C ALA A 529 -47.76 -1.14 30.17
N GLY A 530 -46.97 -2.11 30.68
CA GLY A 530 -46.26 -2.15 31.97
C GLY A 530 -45.81 -3.57 32.39
N MET A 531 -44.50 -3.75 32.60
CA MET A 531 -43.83 -4.81 33.40
C MET A 531 -44.45 -6.23 33.44
N GLN A 532 -43.79 -7.19 32.78
CA GLN A 532 -43.48 -8.47 33.44
C GLN A 532 -42.22 -9.14 32.85
N GLN A 533 -41.44 -9.78 33.72
CA GLN A 533 -40.19 -10.46 33.37
C GLN A 533 -40.46 -11.92 33.03
N HIS A 534 -39.59 -12.52 32.20
CA HIS A 534 -39.30 -13.95 32.34
C HIS A 534 -37.80 -14.25 32.23
N GLN A 535 -37.42 -15.27 32.98
CA GLN A 535 -36.06 -15.57 33.43
C GLN A 535 -35.47 -16.71 32.60
N GLN A 536 -34.20 -16.60 32.22
CA GLN A 536 -33.37 -17.76 31.85
C GLN A 536 -32.00 -17.66 32.53
N THR A 537 -31.38 -18.81 32.75
CA THR A 537 -30.28 -19.01 33.71
C THR A 537 -28.92 -19.19 33.03
N ALA A 538 -27.87 -18.75 33.71
CA ALA A 538 -26.48 -19.04 33.37
C ALA A 538 -25.74 -19.60 34.60
N TYR A 539 -24.75 -20.46 34.36
CA TYR A 539 -24.05 -21.24 35.40
C TYR A 539 -22.76 -20.55 35.87
N SER A 540 -22.30 -20.87 37.09
CA SER A 540 -21.16 -20.16 37.71
C SER A 540 -19.79 -20.64 37.20
N PRO A 541 -18.80 -19.73 37.02
CA PRO A 541 -17.39 -20.09 36.91
C PRO A 541 -16.77 -20.37 38.30
N GLY A 542 -15.65 -21.11 38.30
CA GLY A 542 -14.81 -21.35 39.49
C GLY A 542 -13.56 -20.45 39.53
N PRO A 543 -12.81 -20.42 40.66
CA PRO A 543 -11.70 -19.49 40.88
C PRO A 543 -10.38 -19.90 40.19
N ALA A 544 -9.53 -18.90 39.94
CA ALA A 544 -8.20 -19.07 39.34
C ALA A 544 -7.12 -19.51 40.36
N PRO A 545 -6.02 -20.15 39.91
CA PRO A 545 -4.88 -20.49 40.76
C PRO A 545 -3.96 -19.28 41.04
N SER A 546 -3.37 -19.25 42.23
CA SER A 546 -2.51 -18.16 42.72
C SER A 546 -1.11 -18.13 42.08
N MET A 547 -0.49 -16.95 42.03
CA MET A 547 0.97 -16.79 41.97
C MET A 547 1.51 -16.23 43.29
N THR A 548 2.76 -16.59 43.62
CA THR A 548 3.42 -16.27 44.90
C THR A 548 4.30 -15.01 44.79
N THR A 549 4.59 -14.36 45.92
CA THR A 549 5.12 -13.00 46.03
C THR A 549 6.64 -12.87 46.08
N ALA A 550 7.18 -11.85 45.36
CA ALA A 550 8.24 -10.90 45.78
C ALA A 550 9.65 -11.47 46.11
N PRO A 551 10.71 -10.63 46.29
CA PRO A 551 10.85 -9.16 46.20
C PRO A 551 11.58 -8.75 44.88
N SER A 552 12.21 -7.58 44.63
CA SER A 552 12.77 -6.50 45.47
C SER A 552 12.74 -5.11 44.79
N GLU A 553 13.31 -4.10 45.46
CA GLU A 553 13.26 -2.67 45.14
C GLU A 553 14.41 -2.15 44.24
N LEU A 554 14.15 -1.02 43.55
CA LEU A 554 15.01 0.17 43.66
C LEU A 554 14.19 1.45 43.34
N GLN A 555 14.53 2.57 43.99
CA GLN A 555 13.72 3.80 44.06
C GLN A 555 14.36 4.94 43.24
N GLY A 556 13.56 5.92 42.79
CA GLY A 556 14.06 7.12 42.08
C GLY A 556 12.96 8.15 41.79
N GLU A 557 12.94 9.23 42.58
CA GLU A 557 11.92 10.30 42.63
C GLU A 557 11.27 10.76 41.31
N TYR A 558 9.93 10.83 41.30
CA TYR A 558 9.17 11.74 40.42
C TYR A 558 8.89 13.04 41.19
N ARG A 559 9.23 14.21 40.62
CA ARG A 559 8.90 15.52 41.21
C ARG A 559 7.97 16.32 40.29
N ASP A 560 6.82 16.69 40.85
CA ASP A 560 5.79 17.47 40.18
C ASP A 560 5.92 18.96 40.52
N HIS A 561 5.92 19.81 39.49
CA HIS A 561 5.91 21.28 39.61
C HIS A 561 5.09 21.89 38.46
N SER A 562 3.79 22.12 38.71
CA SER A 562 2.93 22.96 37.87
C SER A 562 2.18 24.00 38.71
N PRO A 563 2.47 25.31 38.54
CA PRO A 563 1.62 26.37 39.04
C PRO A 563 0.81 27.02 37.90
N PHE A 564 -0.52 27.04 38.03
CA PHE A 564 -1.32 28.28 37.97
C PHE A 564 -2.79 28.00 38.29
N SER A 565 -3.37 28.78 39.21
CA SER A 565 -4.79 28.69 39.60
C SER A 565 -5.69 29.54 38.68
N GLY A 566 -6.90 29.05 38.40
CA GLY A 566 -7.90 29.78 37.60
C GLY A 566 -8.64 30.89 38.35
N SER A 567 -9.52 31.60 37.62
CA SER A 567 -10.53 32.52 38.15
C SER A 567 -11.75 32.61 37.20
N ASP A 568 -12.88 33.09 37.74
CA ASP A 568 -14.24 32.78 37.27
C ASP A 568 -14.73 33.49 35.99
N VAL A 569 -15.60 32.82 35.23
CA VAL A 569 -16.52 33.42 34.24
C VAL A 569 -17.89 32.73 34.33
N PRO A 570 -19.03 33.47 34.41
CA PRO A 570 -20.35 32.89 34.66
C PRO A 570 -21.03 32.28 33.41
N PRO A 571 -22.00 31.35 33.59
CA PRO A 571 -22.63 30.63 32.49
C PRO A 571 -23.59 31.52 31.67
N LYS A 572 -23.52 31.40 30.33
CA LYS A 572 -24.55 31.89 29.41
C LYS A 572 -25.33 30.73 28.79
N MET A 573 -26.58 31.03 28.44
CA MET A 573 -27.61 30.06 28.07
C MET A 573 -27.25 29.24 26.83
N MET A 574 -27.53 27.95 26.90
CA MET A 574 -27.38 27.00 25.80
C MET A 574 -28.55 27.18 24.81
N GLN A 575 -28.28 27.72 23.63
CA GLN A 575 -29.15 27.54 22.47
C GLN A 575 -28.82 26.20 21.79
N PRO A 576 -29.79 25.53 21.15
CA PRO A 576 -29.53 24.28 20.43
C PRO A 576 -28.63 24.56 19.21
N PRO A 577 -27.73 23.64 18.84
CA PRO A 577 -26.92 23.81 17.64
C PRO A 577 -27.80 23.69 16.39
N GLU A 578 -27.86 24.78 15.60
CA GLU A 578 -28.15 24.66 14.18
C GLU A 578 -27.01 23.88 13.52
N MET A 579 -27.30 23.13 12.45
CA MET A 579 -26.30 22.31 11.76
C MET A 579 -25.41 23.19 10.88
N ASP A 580 -24.42 23.83 11.49
CA ASP A 580 -23.34 24.50 10.76
C ASP A 580 -22.59 23.51 9.86
N ALA A 581 -22.30 23.91 8.63
CA ALA A 581 -21.58 23.07 7.68
C ALA A 581 -20.11 22.92 8.11
N GLY A 582 -19.76 21.75 8.65
CA GLY A 582 -18.52 21.54 9.40
C GLY A 582 -17.23 21.94 8.67
N GLU A 583 -16.25 22.45 9.43
CA GLU A 583 -14.96 22.87 8.85
C GLU A 583 -14.25 21.70 8.13
N PRO A 584 -13.72 21.91 6.90
CA PRO A 584 -12.94 20.91 6.16
C PRO A 584 -11.76 20.30 6.94
N ARG A 585 -11.23 21.01 7.93
CA ARG A 585 -10.08 20.58 8.75
C ARG A 585 -10.41 19.44 9.71
N HIS A 586 -11.63 19.36 10.24
CA HIS A 586 -12.03 18.32 11.20
C HIS A 586 -12.20 16.96 10.51
N TYR A 587 -12.82 16.93 9.33
CA TYR A 587 -13.02 15.70 8.56
C TYR A 587 -11.71 14.97 8.25
N TYR A 588 -10.64 15.71 7.95
CA TYR A 588 -9.39 15.13 7.46
C TYR A 588 -8.58 14.41 8.56
N ALA A 589 -8.67 14.82 9.82
CA ALA A 589 -7.90 14.21 10.91
C ALA A 589 -8.22 12.70 11.07
N ALA A 590 -9.51 12.37 10.95
CA ALA A 590 -10.05 11.02 10.97
C ALA A 590 -9.66 10.14 9.76
N GLU A 591 -9.38 10.77 8.61
CA GLU A 591 -8.98 10.09 7.38
C GLU A 591 -7.49 9.65 7.43
N LEU A 592 -6.70 10.21 8.37
CA LEU A 592 -5.25 10.01 8.47
C LEU A 592 -4.83 8.70 9.12
N ASP A 593 -5.41 8.36 10.27
CA ASP A 593 -5.20 7.08 10.94
C ASP A 593 -6.11 5.98 10.37
N GLY A 594 -7.21 6.37 9.72
CA GLY A 594 -8.20 5.47 9.14
C GLY A 594 -9.06 4.83 10.22
N THR A 595 -9.49 5.60 11.24
CA THR A 595 -10.12 5.03 12.44
C THR A 595 -11.59 5.39 12.64
N GLU A 596 -12.11 6.48 12.06
CA GLU A 596 -13.53 6.82 12.20
C GLU A 596 -14.44 6.05 11.24
N ALA A 597 -15.22 5.13 11.82
CA ALA A 597 -16.48 4.72 11.22
C ALA A 597 -17.51 5.86 11.35
N ARG A 598 -17.53 6.79 10.39
CA ARG A 598 -18.62 7.77 10.25
C ARG A 598 -19.94 7.01 10.07
N LYS A 599 -20.92 7.30 10.93
CA LYS A 599 -22.28 6.75 10.89
C LYS A 599 -23.19 7.54 9.96
#